data_AF-A0A925FXT4-F1
#
_entry.id   AF-A0A925FXT4-F1
#
_cell.length_a   1.000
_cell.length_b   1.000
_cell.length_c   1.000
_cell.angle_alpha   90.00
_cell.angle_beta   90.00
_cell.angle_gamma   90.00
#
_symmetry.space_group_name_H-M   'P 1'
#
loop_
_entity.id
_entity.type
_entity.pdbx_description
1 polymer ?
#
loop_
_entity_poly.entity_id
_entity_poly.type
_entity_poly.pdbx_seq_one_letter_code
_entity_poly.pdbx_strand_id
1 'polypeptide(L)'
;MLLKERECCRCEEIAAYLDGELDAASLSLFEKHLEECRSCVAELQEQRRLLCALDFALGADDPNLSLPQNFAQVVAAHAESDMSGVRRRGENKLALRLATGLAVIAFLLLGGARLSDSVFVPIKAVVRYGASVLALMGNTLYDAGAGLSVIFRALGRRFIFESHPIGLIAFLLFAGALVLLPRLIVRYHRAENH
;
A
#
# COMPACT_ATOMS: atom_id res chain seq x y z
N MET A 1 -3.79 -10.41 -49.21
CA MET A 1 -4.92 -9.46 -49.11
C MET A 1 -5.72 -9.58 -47.79
N LEU A 2 -5.24 -10.33 -46.78
CA LEU A 2 -5.97 -10.64 -45.53
C LEU A 2 -5.40 -9.96 -44.27
N LEU A 3 -4.49 -8.99 -44.42
CA LEU A 3 -3.86 -8.29 -43.28
C LEU A 3 -4.40 -6.86 -43.08
N LYS A 4 -5.10 -6.29 -44.06
CA LYS A 4 -5.63 -4.90 -43.98
C LYS A 4 -6.92 -4.79 -43.14
N GLU A 5 -7.60 -5.89 -42.89
CA GLU A 5 -8.82 -5.91 -42.07
C GLU A 5 -8.53 -5.86 -40.55
N ARG A 6 -7.31 -6.22 -40.10
CA ARG A 6 -6.98 -6.23 -38.65
C ARG A 6 -6.56 -4.88 -38.08
N GLU A 7 -6.13 -3.93 -38.90
CA GLU A 7 -5.81 -2.56 -38.46
C GLU A 7 -7.00 -1.62 -38.55
N CYS A 8 -8.08 -2.04 -39.20
CA CYS A 8 -9.22 -1.16 -39.49
C CYS A 8 -10.20 -1.03 -38.32
N CYS A 9 -10.14 -1.93 -37.32
CA CYS A 9 -11.11 -1.99 -36.22
C CYS A 9 -10.38 -1.85 -34.89
N ARG A 10 -10.14 -0.61 -34.43
CA ARG A 10 -9.65 -0.38 -33.08
C ARG A 10 -10.84 -0.47 -32.12
N CYS A 11 -10.99 -1.61 -31.45
CA CYS A 11 -12.06 -1.85 -30.48
C CYS A 11 -12.14 -0.76 -29.39
N GLU A 12 -11.02 -0.10 -29.08
CA GLU A 12 -10.94 1.03 -28.14
C GLU A 12 -11.78 2.25 -28.61
N GLU A 13 -11.90 2.49 -29.91
CA GLU A 13 -12.68 3.61 -30.46
C GLU A 13 -14.19 3.39 -30.35
N ILE A 14 -14.64 2.12 -30.35
CA ILE A 14 -16.07 1.78 -30.15
C ILE A 14 -16.50 2.11 -28.72
N ALA A 15 -15.69 1.73 -27.72
CA ALA A 15 -15.96 2.05 -26.31
C ALA A 15 -15.93 3.57 -26.08
N ALA A 16 -14.89 4.25 -26.56
CA ALA A 16 -14.77 5.70 -26.45
C ALA A 16 -15.93 6.45 -27.15
N TYR A 17 -16.44 5.92 -28.27
CA TYR A 17 -17.62 6.48 -28.94
C TYR A 17 -18.91 6.29 -28.12
N LEU A 18 -19.09 5.15 -27.45
CA LEU A 18 -20.25 4.90 -26.59
C LEU A 18 -20.22 5.76 -25.32
N ASP A 19 -19.05 5.96 -24.73
CA ASP A 19 -18.86 6.77 -23.53
C ASP A 19 -18.82 8.28 -23.83
N GLY A 20 -18.75 8.68 -25.11
CA GLY A 20 -18.67 10.08 -25.54
C GLY A 20 -17.31 10.74 -25.31
N GLU A 21 -16.24 9.93 -25.19
CA GLU A 21 -14.88 10.39 -24.91
C GLU A 21 -14.08 10.77 -26.17
N LEU A 22 -14.63 10.54 -27.38
CA LEU A 22 -13.99 10.95 -28.62
C LEU A 22 -14.04 12.46 -28.83
N ASP A 23 -12.90 13.06 -29.16
CA ASP A 23 -12.84 14.44 -29.61
C ASP A 23 -13.52 14.62 -30.98
N ALA A 24 -13.86 15.86 -31.33
CA ALA A 24 -14.63 16.17 -32.54
C ALA A 24 -13.98 15.68 -33.84
N ALA A 25 -12.64 15.67 -33.93
CA ALA A 25 -11.95 15.18 -35.12
C ALA A 25 -12.02 13.64 -35.20
N SER A 26 -11.73 12.96 -34.09
CA SER A 26 -11.79 11.49 -34.00
C SER A 26 -13.19 10.95 -34.20
N LEU A 27 -14.22 11.63 -33.66
CA LEU A 27 -15.63 11.28 -33.87
C LEU A 27 -16.01 11.30 -35.35
N SER A 28 -15.62 12.35 -36.09
CA SER A 28 -15.94 12.46 -37.52
C SER A 28 -15.25 11.40 -38.39
N LEU A 29 -14.03 10.96 -37.99
CA LEU A 29 -13.31 9.89 -38.67
C LEU A 29 -13.96 8.53 -38.38
N PHE A 30 -14.36 8.31 -37.13
CA PHE A 30 -15.01 7.08 -36.70
C PHE A 30 -16.40 6.92 -37.35
N GLU A 31 -17.20 7.99 -37.44
CA GLU A 31 -18.50 7.96 -38.13
C GLU A 31 -18.36 7.60 -39.61
N LYS A 32 -17.38 8.19 -40.32
CA LYS A 32 -17.06 7.80 -41.71
C LYS A 32 -16.64 6.33 -41.81
N HIS A 33 -15.87 5.86 -40.84
CA HIS A 33 -15.47 4.46 -40.79
C HIS A 33 -16.68 3.52 -40.60
N LEU A 34 -17.68 3.90 -39.79
CA LEU A 34 -18.91 3.14 -39.61
C LEU A 34 -19.74 3.03 -40.90
N GLU A 35 -19.67 4.01 -41.80
CA GLU A 35 -20.35 3.95 -43.11
C GLU A 35 -19.74 2.87 -44.02
N GLU A 36 -18.43 2.63 -43.90
CA GLU A 36 -17.69 1.70 -44.76
C GLU A 36 -17.54 0.29 -44.13
N CYS A 37 -17.54 0.19 -42.80
CA CYS A 37 -17.18 -1.02 -42.07
C CYS A 37 -18.36 -1.69 -41.35
N ARG A 38 -18.92 -2.74 -41.96
CA ARG A 38 -20.04 -3.50 -41.38
C ARG A 38 -19.70 -4.25 -40.09
N SER A 39 -18.45 -4.67 -39.89
CA SER A 39 -18.04 -5.38 -38.66
C SER A 39 -18.08 -4.44 -37.46
N CYS A 40 -17.58 -3.21 -37.60
CA CYS A 40 -17.63 -2.21 -36.52
C CYS A 40 -19.06 -1.79 -36.19
N VAL A 41 -19.95 -1.69 -37.18
CA VAL A 41 -21.38 -1.45 -36.94
C VAL A 41 -22.01 -2.60 -36.14
N ALA A 42 -21.69 -3.85 -36.46
CA ALA A 42 -22.19 -5.02 -35.73
C ALA A 42 -21.67 -5.07 -34.29
N GLU A 43 -20.38 -4.80 -34.07
CA GLU A 43 -19.80 -4.72 -32.73
C GLU A 43 -20.41 -3.59 -31.89
N LEU A 44 -20.58 -2.40 -32.48
CA LEU A 44 -21.23 -1.26 -31.84
C LEU A 44 -22.67 -1.60 -31.42
N GLN A 45 -23.42 -2.28 -32.28
CA GLN A 45 -24.79 -2.71 -31.97
C GLN A 45 -24.83 -3.74 -30.83
N GLU A 46 -23.90 -4.69 -30.80
CA GLU A 46 -23.83 -5.69 -29.74
C GLU A 46 -23.50 -5.05 -28.39
N GLN A 47 -22.54 -4.12 -28.34
CA GLN A 47 -22.22 -3.38 -27.13
C GLN A 47 -23.39 -2.49 -26.67
N ARG A 48 -24.09 -1.80 -27.59
CA ARG A 48 -25.31 -1.06 -27.26
C ARG A 48 -26.40 -1.95 -26.70
N ARG A 49 -26.61 -3.14 -27.27
CA ARG A 49 -27.59 -4.12 -26.78
C ARG A 49 -27.25 -4.56 -25.36
N LEU A 50 -25.98 -4.81 -25.07
CA LEU A 50 -25.52 -5.14 -23.73
C LEU A 50 -25.75 -3.99 -22.75
N LEU A 51 -25.44 -2.74 -23.13
CA LEU A 51 -25.72 -1.56 -22.30
C LEU A 51 -27.22 -1.40 -22.05
N CYS A 52 -28.08 -1.58 -23.05
CA CYS A 52 -29.54 -1.55 -22.85
C CYS A 52 -30.02 -2.70 -21.95
N ALA A 53 -29.43 -3.89 -22.04
CA ALA A 53 -29.78 -5.02 -21.18
C ALA A 53 -29.33 -4.77 -19.73
N LEU A 54 -28.17 -4.15 -19.53
CA LEU A 54 -27.69 -3.70 -18.22
C LEU A 54 -28.58 -2.60 -17.65
N ASP A 55 -28.92 -1.61 -18.45
CA ASP A 55 -29.82 -0.52 -18.06
C ASP A 55 -31.21 -1.05 -17.72
N PHE A 56 -31.71 -2.05 -18.43
CA PHE A 56 -32.97 -2.72 -18.06
C PHE A 56 -32.82 -3.54 -16.75
N ALA A 57 -31.73 -4.29 -16.60
CA ALA A 57 -31.49 -5.12 -15.41
C ALA A 57 -31.22 -4.28 -14.14
N LEU A 58 -30.65 -3.09 -14.30
CA LEU A 58 -30.32 -2.16 -13.21
C LEU A 58 -31.36 -1.07 -13.02
N GLY A 59 -32.06 -0.68 -14.08
CA GLY A 59 -33.00 0.44 -14.16
C GLY A 59 -34.47 0.04 -14.02
N ALA A 60 -34.76 -1.23 -13.75
CA ALA A 60 -36.09 -1.66 -13.34
C ALA A 60 -36.34 -1.27 -11.87
N ASP A 61 -36.94 -0.09 -11.66
CA ASP A 61 -38.00 0.16 -10.69
C ASP A 61 -37.88 -0.57 -9.32
N ASP A 62 -36.74 -0.51 -8.64
CA ASP A 62 -36.72 -0.80 -7.20
C ASP A 62 -37.05 0.51 -6.47
N PRO A 63 -38.29 0.71 -5.96
CA PRO A 63 -38.60 1.86 -5.12
C PRO A 63 -37.75 1.93 -3.84
N ASN A 64 -36.98 0.88 -3.50
CA ASN A 64 -35.99 0.92 -2.43
C ASN A 64 -34.62 1.46 -2.84
N LEU A 65 -34.37 1.67 -4.14
CA LEU A 65 -33.19 2.42 -4.61
C LEU A 65 -33.45 3.93 -4.55
N SER A 66 -34.06 4.38 -3.45
CA SER A 66 -34.05 5.79 -3.08
C SER A 66 -32.61 6.16 -2.76
N LEU A 67 -31.92 6.81 -3.69
CA LEU A 67 -30.62 7.39 -3.42
C LEU A 67 -30.78 8.35 -2.22
N PRO A 68 -30.01 8.16 -1.13
CA PRO A 68 -30.03 9.08 -0.01
C PRO A 68 -29.78 10.51 -0.52
N GLN A 69 -30.50 11.51 0.00
CA GLN A 69 -30.36 12.91 -0.45
C GLN A 69 -28.92 13.42 -0.40
N ASN A 70 -28.10 12.85 0.49
CA ASN A 70 -26.70 13.21 0.66
C ASN A 70 -25.73 12.31 -0.12
N PHE A 71 -26.20 11.36 -0.95
CA PHE A 71 -25.31 10.43 -1.65
C PHE A 71 -24.32 11.16 -2.55
N ALA A 72 -24.79 12.11 -3.37
CA ALA A 72 -23.92 12.92 -4.21
C ALA A 72 -22.89 13.70 -3.38
N GLN A 73 -23.28 14.24 -2.23
CA GLN A 73 -22.39 14.99 -1.34
C GLN A 73 -21.36 14.07 -0.66
N VAL A 74 -21.78 12.88 -0.21
CA VAL A 74 -20.92 11.88 0.42
C VAL A 74 -19.93 11.32 -0.59
N VAL A 75 -20.38 10.95 -1.79
CA VAL A 75 -19.51 10.45 -2.86
C VAL A 75 -18.56 11.53 -3.35
N ALA A 76 -19.00 12.78 -3.51
CA ALA A 76 -18.12 13.89 -3.87
C ALA A 76 -17.05 14.13 -2.78
N ALA A 77 -17.45 14.19 -1.51
CA ALA A 77 -16.52 14.35 -0.41
C ALA A 77 -15.55 13.17 -0.30
N HIS A 78 -16.00 11.95 -0.55
CA HIS A 78 -15.15 10.76 -0.52
C HIS A 78 -14.21 10.70 -1.73
N ALA A 79 -14.66 11.07 -2.93
CA ALA A 79 -13.80 11.15 -4.11
C ALA A 79 -12.72 12.23 -3.97
N GLU A 80 -13.04 13.36 -3.35
CA GLU A 80 -12.08 14.45 -3.11
C GLU A 80 -11.08 14.10 -1.99
N SER A 81 -11.54 13.43 -0.92
CA SER A 81 -10.68 13.12 0.23
C SER A 81 -9.92 11.79 0.12
N ASP A 82 -10.49 10.79 -0.55
CA ASP A 82 -9.89 9.45 -0.68
C ASP A 82 -9.11 9.31 -1.98
N MET A 83 -8.02 10.08 -2.08
CA MET A 83 -6.98 9.86 -3.09
C MET A 83 -5.95 8.81 -2.64
N SER A 84 -6.24 8.04 -1.57
CA SER A 84 -5.30 7.08 -1.00
C SER A 84 -4.99 5.91 -1.94
N GLY A 85 -5.93 5.58 -2.84
CA GLY A 85 -5.78 4.55 -3.86
C GLY A 85 -4.98 4.96 -5.11
N VAL A 86 -4.95 6.26 -5.44
CA VAL A 86 -4.24 6.80 -6.62
C VAL A 86 -2.75 6.99 -6.33
N ARG A 87 -2.40 7.24 -5.07
CA ARG A 87 -1.06 7.63 -4.66
C ARG A 87 -0.13 6.42 -4.52
N ARG A 88 0.76 6.23 -5.50
CA ARG A 88 1.75 5.13 -5.49
C ARG A 88 2.58 5.21 -4.20
N ARG A 89 2.86 4.07 -3.56
CA ARG A 89 3.70 3.98 -2.33
C ARG A 89 5.07 4.69 -2.44
N GLY A 90 5.58 4.92 -3.65
CA GLY A 90 6.80 5.70 -3.91
C GLY A 90 6.65 7.21 -3.66
N GLU A 91 5.46 7.77 -3.89
CA GLU A 91 5.20 9.21 -3.77
C GLU A 91 5.15 9.67 -2.31
N ASN A 92 4.71 8.80 -1.40
CA ASN A 92 4.76 9.09 0.03
C ASN A 92 6.19 9.25 0.56
N LYS A 93 7.14 8.49 0.02
CA LYS A 93 8.56 8.65 0.39
C LYS A 93 9.13 9.96 -0.16
N LEU A 94 8.72 10.39 -1.35
CA LEU A 94 9.15 11.65 -1.93
C LEU A 94 8.56 12.85 -1.16
N ALA A 95 7.26 12.80 -0.86
CA ALA A 95 6.58 13.83 -0.07
C ALA A 95 7.22 13.97 1.32
N LEU A 96 7.53 12.86 1.99
CA LEU A 96 8.22 12.89 3.28
C LEU A 96 9.61 13.54 3.17
N ARG A 97 10.40 13.18 2.14
CA ARG A 97 11.73 13.78 1.91
C ARG A 97 11.62 15.29 1.69
N LEU A 98 10.70 15.73 0.84
CA LEU A 98 10.49 17.15 0.56
C LEU A 98 10.02 17.91 1.80
N ALA A 99 9.07 17.36 2.55
CA ALA A 99 8.59 17.96 3.80
C ALA A 99 9.72 18.07 4.84
N THR A 100 10.54 17.02 5.01
CA THR A 100 11.70 17.09 5.90
C THR A 100 12.75 18.09 5.43
N GLY A 101 13.01 18.17 4.12
CA GLY A 101 13.92 19.16 3.55
C GLY A 101 13.45 20.60 3.79
N LEU A 102 12.16 20.87 3.55
CA LEU A 102 11.54 22.16 3.83
C LEU A 102 11.58 22.51 5.31
N ALA A 103 11.31 21.55 6.21
CA ALA A 103 11.42 21.76 7.65
C ALA A 103 12.85 22.12 8.09
N VAL A 104 13.86 21.44 7.53
CA VAL A 104 15.28 21.75 7.80
C VAL A 104 15.66 23.13 7.26
N ILE A 105 15.22 23.47 6.04
CA ILE A 105 15.47 24.80 5.44
C ILE A 105 14.78 25.90 6.26
N ALA A 106 13.52 25.71 6.64
CA ALA A 106 12.81 26.64 7.50
C ALA A 106 13.53 26.80 8.85
N PHE A 107 13.98 25.70 9.45
CA PHE A 107 14.76 25.71 10.69
C PHE A 107 16.11 26.44 10.53
N LEU A 108 16.80 26.26 9.40
CA LEU A 108 18.05 26.97 9.09
C LEU A 108 17.82 28.47 8.88
N LEU A 109 16.73 28.85 8.20
CA LEU A 109 16.38 30.24 7.95
C LEU A 109 15.91 30.98 9.22
N LEU A 110 15.09 30.32 10.05
CA LEU A 110 14.65 30.88 11.33
C LEU A 110 15.76 30.81 12.40
N GLY A 111 16.63 29.81 12.31
CA GLY A 111 17.57 29.47 13.37
C GLY A 111 19.03 29.87 13.14
N GLY A 112 19.48 30.02 11.89
CA GLY A 112 20.88 30.32 11.59
C GLY A 112 21.32 31.73 11.98
N ALA A 113 20.40 32.70 12.01
CA ALA A 113 20.72 34.11 12.22
C ALA A 113 20.55 34.59 13.68
N ARG A 114 20.00 33.77 14.59
CA ARG A 114 19.69 34.19 15.98
C ARG A 114 20.07 33.20 17.09
N LEU A 115 20.87 32.19 16.78
CA LEU A 115 21.23 31.15 17.74
C LEU A 115 22.75 30.98 17.89
N SER A 116 23.40 31.88 18.63
CA SER A 116 24.72 31.57 19.16
C SER A 116 24.67 30.99 20.58
N ASP A 117 23.75 31.38 21.47
CA ASP A 117 23.95 31.04 22.90
C ASP A 117 22.77 30.41 23.68
N SER A 118 21.51 30.58 23.30
CA SER A 118 20.40 30.25 24.25
C SER A 118 19.58 28.99 23.97
N VAL A 119 19.67 28.35 22.79
CA VAL A 119 18.80 27.18 22.46
C VAL A 119 19.57 25.87 22.27
N PHE A 120 20.90 25.89 22.37
CA PHE A 120 21.69 24.65 22.36
C PHE A 120 21.63 23.88 23.69
N VAL A 121 21.13 24.49 24.76
CA VAL A 121 20.98 23.84 26.07
C VAL A 121 19.92 22.73 26.05
N PRO A 122 18.67 22.95 25.58
CA PRO A 122 17.66 21.88 25.53
C PRO A 122 18.00 20.78 24.52
N ILE A 123 18.60 21.13 23.37
CA ILE A 123 18.97 20.14 22.34
C ILE A 123 20.10 19.22 22.84
N LYS A 124 21.12 19.77 23.51
CA LYS A 124 22.17 18.96 24.14
C LYS A 124 21.62 18.04 25.22
N ALA A 125 20.59 18.47 25.97
CA ALA A 125 19.94 17.61 26.97
C ALA A 125 19.23 16.42 26.30
N VAL A 126 18.41 16.66 25.27
CA VAL A 126 17.68 15.59 24.57
C VAL A 126 18.63 14.60 23.88
N VAL A 127 19.70 15.09 23.23
CA VAL A 127 20.71 14.23 22.61
C VAL A 127 21.43 13.38 23.66
N ARG A 128 21.72 13.94 24.84
CA ARG A 128 22.37 13.19 25.94
C ARG A 128 21.46 12.10 26.51
N TYR A 129 20.16 12.39 26.66
CA TYR A 129 19.17 11.39 27.06
C TYR A 129 18.97 10.31 25.98
N GLY A 130 18.91 10.68 24.71
CA GLY A 130 18.83 9.73 23.61
C GLY A 130 20.05 8.81 23.55
N ALA A 131 21.25 9.39 23.70
CA ALA A 131 22.50 8.63 23.72
C ALA A 131 22.60 7.70 24.93
N SER A 132 22.13 8.10 26.12
CA SER A 132 22.15 7.23 27.30
C SER A 132 21.18 6.06 27.19
N VAL A 133 19.98 6.28 26.64
CA VAL A 133 19.01 5.20 26.37
C VAL A 133 19.55 4.24 25.30
N LEU A 134 20.16 4.76 24.24
CA LEU A 134 20.76 3.95 23.19
C LEU A 134 21.95 3.13 23.71
N ALA A 135 22.77 3.71 24.59
CA ALA A 135 23.87 3.00 25.24
C ALA A 135 23.37 1.89 26.19
N LEU A 136 22.27 2.14 26.92
CA LEU A 136 21.61 1.14 27.75
C LEU A 136 21.05 -0.02 26.91
N MET A 137 20.38 0.28 25.79
CA MET A 137 19.93 -0.76 24.86
C MET A 137 21.10 -1.52 24.25
N GLY A 138 22.18 -0.84 23.88
CA GLY A 138 23.38 -1.47 23.33
C GLY A 138 24.05 -2.43 24.32
N ASN A 139 24.25 -2.00 25.56
CA ASN A 139 24.86 -2.83 26.60
C ASN A 139 23.98 -4.01 26.99
N THR A 140 22.67 -3.82 27.12
CA THR A 140 21.75 -4.93 27.42
C THR A 140 21.68 -5.95 26.29
N LEU A 141 21.72 -5.49 25.03
CA LEU A 141 21.77 -6.39 23.86
C LEU A 141 23.10 -7.14 23.78
N TYR A 142 24.21 -6.47 24.13
CA TYR A 142 25.54 -7.06 24.17
C TYR A 142 25.65 -8.12 25.29
N ASP A 143 25.17 -7.83 26.50
CA ASP A 143 25.17 -8.78 27.61
C ASP A 143 24.25 -9.97 27.35
N ALA A 144 23.08 -9.74 26.74
CA ALA A 144 22.19 -10.82 26.29
C ALA A 144 22.86 -11.70 25.22
N GLY A 145 23.55 -11.08 24.26
CA GLY A 145 24.31 -11.78 23.23
C GLY A 145 25.48 -12.58 23.78
N ALA A 146 26.22 -12.03 24.73
CA ALA A 146 27.32 -12.72 25.41
C ALA A 146 26.81 -13.93 26.19
N GLY A 147 25.73 -13.78 26.96
CA GLY A 147 25.07 -14.90 27.66
C GLY A 147 24.58 -15.98 26.70
N LEU A 148 23.95 -15.59 25.59
CA LEU A 148 23.50 -16.50 24.54
C LEU A 148 24.67 -17.27 23.93
N SER A 149 25.81 -16.62 23.71
CA SER A 149 27.01 -17.25 23.14
C SER A 149 27.61 -18.31 24.07
N VAL A 150 27.59 -18.08 25.40
CA VAL A 150 28.07 -19.05 26.39
C VAL A 150 27.15 -20.27 26.43
N ILE A 151 25.83 -20.05 26.36
CA ILE A 151 24.83 -21.12 26.31
C ILE A 151 24.98 -21.93 25.01
N PHE A 152 25.10 -21.28 23.85
CA PHE A 152 25.33 -21.95 22.57
C PHE A 152 26.65 -22.72 22.56
N ARG A 153 27.71 -22.17 23.16
CA ARG A 153 29.02 -22.84 23.25
C ARG A 153 28.97 -24.03 24.20
N ALA A 154 28.24 -23.93 25.31
CA ALA A 154 28.04 -25.04 26.25
C ALA A 154 27.17 -26.16 25.65
N LEU A 155 26.08 -25.80 24.97
CA LEU A 155 25.24 -26.75 24.23
C LEU A 155 25.99 -27.38 23.06
N GLY A 156 26.74 -26.59 22.29
CA GLY A 156 27.54 -27.06 21.16
C GLY A 156 28.64 -28.02 21.59
N ARG A 157 29.31 -27.77 22.72
CA ARG A 157 30.29 -28.71 23.28
C ARG A 157 29.66 -30.04 23.70
N ARG A 158 28.47 -30.02 24.32
CA ARG A 158 27.75 -31.26 24.66
C ARG A 158 27.28 -32.01 23.42
N PHE A 159 26.85 -31.30 22.38
CA PHE A 159 26.39 -31.90 21.13
C PHE A 159 27.48 -32.59 20.32
N ILE A 160 28.71 -32.06 20.35
CA ILE A 160 29.82 -32.58 19.54
C ILE A 160 30.45 -33.81 20.20
N PHE A 161 30.42 -33.92 21.54
CA PHE A 161 31.11 -35.00 22.27
C PHE A 161 30.23 -36.18 22.68
N GLU A 162 28.90 -36.02 22.82
CA GLU A 162 27.99 -37.13 23.12
C GLU A 162 26.79 -37.10 22.16
N SER A 163 26.88 -37.88 21.09
CA SER A 163 25.80 -38.10 20.14
C SER A 163 24.68 -38.94 20.75
N HIS A 164 23.84 -38.33 21.59
CA HIS A 164 22.56 -38.90 21.99
C HIS A 164 21.41 -38.13 21.32
N PRO A 165 20.62 -38.77 20.44
CA PRO A 165 19.57 -38.10 19.65
C PRO A 165 18.49 -37.44 20.51
N ILE A 166 18.37 -37.88 21.77
CA ILE A 166 17.45 -37.36 22.78
C ILE A 166 17.76 -35.88 23.11
N GLY A 167 19.03 -35.49 23.15
CA GLY A 167 19.42 -34.10 23.43
C GLY A 167 19.01 -33.12 22.33
N LEU A 168 19.03 -33.57 21.07
CA LEU A 168 18.64 -32.78 19.90
C LEU A 168 17.12 -32.59 19.85
N ILE A 169 16.37 -33.65 20.13
CA ILE A 169 14.91 -33.60 20.22
C ILE A 169 14.45 -32.67 21.36
N ALA A 170 15.07 -32.77 22.53
CA ALA A 170 14.75 -31.90 23.67
C ALA A 170 15.04 -30.42 23.38
N PHE A 171 16.14 -30.12 22.69
CA PHE A 171 16.48 -28.75 22.28
C PHE A 171 15.49 -28.18 21.26
N LEU A 172 15.14 -28.95 20.23
CA LEU A 172 14.13 -28.54 19.25
C LEU A 172 12.75 -28.34 19.87
N LEU A 173 12.35 -29.20 20.81
CA LEU A 173 11.12 -29.03 21.58
C LEU A 173 11.14 -27.74 22.41
N PHE A 174 12.26 -27.46 23.09
CA PHE A 174 12.41 -26.23 23.87
C PHE A 174 12.37 -24.97 22.99
N ALA A 175 13.10 -24.97 21.87
CA ALA A 175 13.07 -23.87 20.90
C ALA A 175 11.67 -23.68 20.30
N GLY A 176 10.98 -24.78 19.97
CA GLY A 176 9.59 -24.75 19.50
C GLY A 176 8.63 -24.15 20.53
N ALA A 177 8.76 -24.52 21.81
CA ALA A 177 7.97 -23.96 22.90
C ALA A 177 8.18 -22.44 23.05
N LEU A 178 9.44 -21.99 22.93
CA LEU A 178 9.82 -20.58 23.02
C LEU A 178 9.24 -19.75 21.86
N VAL A 179 9.06 -20.33 20.67
CA VAL A 179 8.41 -19.67 19.52
C VAL A 179 6.88 -19.70 19.61
N LEU A 180 6.31 -20.76 20.21
CA LEU A 180 4.86 -20.93 20.36
C LEU A 180 4.26 -20.06 21.46
N LEU A 181 4.99 -19.82 22.56
CA LEU A 181 4.53 -18.98 23.69
C LEU A 181 4.11 -17.56 23.27
N PRO A 182 4.93 -16.79 22.51
CA PRO A 182 4.55 -15.46 22.03
C PRO A 182 3.33 -15.52 21.10
N ARG A 183 3.24 -16.55 20.26
CA ARG A 183 2.09 -16.73 19.35
C ARG A 183 0.80 -17.02 20.10
N LEU A 184 0.88 -17.77 21.20
CA LEU A 184 -0.23 -18.03 22.10
C LEU A 184 -0.69 -16.77 22.82
N ILE A 185 0.25 -15.96 23.33
CA ILE A 185 -0.06 -14.68 23.99
C ILE A 185 -0.77 -13.72 23.00
N VAL A 186 -0.27 -13.61 21.77
CA VAL A 186 -0.89 -12.78 20.73
C VAL A 186 -2.29 -13.28 20.35
N ARG A 187 -2.50 -14.61 20.28
CA ARG A 187 -3.82 -15.19 20.00
C ARG A 187 -4.79 -15.02 21.17
N TYR A 188 -4.31 -15.14 22.40
CA TYR A 188 -5.11 -14.94 23.61
C TYR A 188 -5.62 -13.49 23.69
N HIS A 189 -4.73 -12.52 23.47
CA HIS A 189 -5.12 -11.11 23.48
C HIS A 189 -6.09 -10.73 22.35
N ARG A 190 -6.08 -11.48 21.24
CA ARG A 190 -7.04 -11.28 20.13
C ARG A 190 -8.43 -11.88 20.41
N ALA A 191 -8.51 -12.90 21.25
CA ALA A 191 -9.77 -13.55 21.60
C ALA A 191 -10.55 -12.80 22.69
N GLU A 192 -9.86 -11.99 23.51
CA GLU A 192 -10.47 -11.19 24.59
C GLU A 192 -11.04 -9.83 24.11
N ASN A 193 -10.70 -9.41 22.89
CA ASN A 193 -11.19 -8.16 22.27
C ASN A 193 -12.38 -8.36 21.30
N HIS A 194 -13.07 -9.51 21.37
CA HIS A 194 -14.31 -9.83 20.66
C HIS A 194 -15.41 -10.18 21.66
#